data_AF-A0ABD4DUU2-F1
#
_entry.id   AF-A0ABD4DUU2-F1
#
_cell.length_a   1.000
_cell.length_b   1.000
_cell.length_c   1.000
_cell.angle_alpha   90.00
_cell.angle_beta   90.00
_cell.angle_gamma   90.00
#
_symmetry.space_group_name_H-M   'P 1'
#
loop_
_entity.id
_entity.type
_entity.pdbx_description
1 polymer ?
#
loop_
_entity_poly.entity_id
_entity_poly.type
_entity_poly.pdbx_seq_one_letter_code
_entity_poly.pdbx_strand_id
1 'polypeptide(L)'
;MTSPNALNAIELLQSQSLAMIVQDMLERAIVSGEYAPGEKLNEVDIATKLNVSRGPVREAFRALEQAGLLRNEKNRGVTVRVVPLREAEEIYEVRAMLDESVARALAKRIAPDTLKVLKGIIQSMKAAAKAHDVTRYTELNVQFHDAMVVGVGNTHLTDTYRRLVRQLGLLRQAAIEAEEDALSVSASEHEKIVQALGHGDEEKAVALVREHLAHGLARMRRMHGQGLPAVGKAARGKVGG
;
A
#
# COMPACT_ATOMS: atom_id res chain seq x y z
N MET A 1 28.64 -14.77 -20.35
CA MET A 1 28.00 -14.09 -19.20
C MET A 1 27.73 -12.67 -19.63
N THR A 2 26.52 -12.40 -20.11
CA THR A 2 26.10 -11.09 -20.61
C THR A 2 25.78 -10.17 -19.44
N SER A 3 26.54 -9.09 -19.30
CA SER A 3 26.26 -8.00 -18.35
C SER A 3 24.83 -7.47 -18.55
N PRO A 4 24.10 -7.09 -17.49
CA PRO A 4 22.80 -6.45 -17.64
C PRO A 4 22.94 -5.12 -18.40
N ASN A 5 22.00 -4.90 -19.32
CA ASN A 5 22.00 -3.92 -20.40
C ASN A 5 22.17 -2.46 -19.93
N ALA A 6 23.28 -1.80 -20.26
CA ALA A 6 23.50 -0.38 -19.97
C ALA A 6 22.45 0.55 -20.61
N LEU A 7 21.82 0.11 -21.71
CA LEU A 7 20.74 0.83 -22.39
C LEU A 7 19.48 0.93 -21.52
N ASN A 8 19.11 -0.11 -20.78
CA ASN A 8 17.95 -0.09 -19.87
C ASN A 8 18.17 0.88 -18.70
N ALA A 9 19.41 1.01 -18.22
CA ALA A 9 19.75 1.92 -17.13
C ALA A 9 19.70 3.39 -17.58
N ILE A 10 20.13 3.68 -18.82
CA ILE A 10 20.06 5.03 -19.40
C ILE A 10 18.61 5.43 -19.66
N GLU A 11 17.78 4.56 -20.22
CA GLU A 11 16.34 4.81 -20.41
C GLU A 11 15.61 5.07 -19.08
N LEU A 12 15.99 4.34 -18.02
CA LEU A 12 15.48 4.56 -16.67
C LEU A 12 15.88 5.94 -16.13
N LEU A 13 17.14 6.35 -16.29
CA LEU A 13 17.64 7.66 -15.84
C LEU A 13 17.11 8.84 -16.69
N GLN A 14 16.70 8.60 -17.93
CA GLN A 14 16.06 9.59 -18.80
C GLN A 14 14.57 9.78 -18.48
N SER A 15 13.91 8.74 -17.95
CA SER A 15 12.48 8.77 -17.62
C SER A 15 12.20 9.07 -16.14
N GLN A 16 13.16 8.85 -15.25
CA GLN A 16 13.03 9.10 -13.81
C GLN A 16 14.30 9.73 -13.23
N SER A 17 14.12 10.69 -12.33
CA SER A 17 15.25 11.24 -11.59
C SER A 17 15.78 10.22 -10.58
N LEU A 18 17.07 10.30 -10.24
CA LEU A 18 17.66 9.45 -9.20
C LEU A 18 16.93 9.62 -7.85
N ALA A 19 16.39 10.80 -7.57
CA ALA A 19 15.58 11.05 -6.38
C ALA A 19 14.27 10.23 -6.39
N MET A 20 13.58 10.13 -7.54
CA MET A 20 12.37 9.30 -7.67
C MET A 20 12.69 7.82 -7.47
N ILE A 21 13.81 7.34 -8.03
CA ILE A 21 14.24 5.93 -7.84
C ILE A 21 14.51 5.64 -6.36
N VAL A 22 15.21 6.55 -5.67
CA VAL A 22 15.48 6.41 -4.23
C VAL A 22 14.19 6.48 -3.42
N GLN A 23 13.26 7.38 -3.77
CA GLN A 23 11.94 7.47 -3.15
C GLN A 23 11.18 6.15 -3.28
N ASP A 24 11.02 5.61 -4.50
CA ASP A 24 10.26 4.38 -4.74
C ASP A 24 10.86 3.16 -4.03
N MET A 25 12.19 3.12 -3.92
CA MET A 25 12.88 2.07 -3.18
C MET A 25 12.62 2.18 -1.67
N LEU A 26 12.72 3.37 -1.10
CA LEU A 26 12.45 3.61 0.32
C LEU A 26 10.98 3.42 0.67
N GLU A 27 10.05 3.86 -0.18
CA GLU A 27 8.61 3.61 -0.01
C GLU A 27 8.32 2.11 0.08
N ARG A 28 8.89 1.30 -0.82
CA ARG A 28 8.75 -0.16 -0.79
C ARG A 28 9.31 -0.77 0.50
N ALA A 29 10.51 -0.36 0.93
CA ALA A 29 11.14 -0.84 2.15
C ALA A 29 10.36 -0.45 3.41
N ILE A 30 9.76 0.73 3.44
CA ILE A 30 8.89 1.16 4.54
C ILE A 30 7.60 0.34 4.53
N VAL A 31 6.91 0.23 3.39
CA VAL A 31 5.61 -0.47 3.31
C VAL A 31 5.74 -1.97 3.58
N SER A 32 6.86 -2.60 3.20
CA SER A 32 7.11 -4.02 3.49
C SER A 32 7.50 -4.30 4.95
N GLY A 33 7.81 -3.24 5.72
CA GLY A 33 8.31 -3.35 7.09
C GLY A 33 9.81 -3.63 7.22
N GLU A 34 10.61 -3.48 6.15
CA GLU A 34 12.08 -3.47 6.27
C GLU A 34 12.53 -2.34 7.20
N TYR A 35 11.84 -1.20 7.16
CA TYR A 35 11.96 -0.14 8.16
C TYR A 35 10.71 -0.11 9.06
N ALA A 36 10.92 -0.27 10.37
CA ALA A 36 9.82 -0.35 11.32
C ALA A 36 9.20 1.04 11.60
N PRO A 37 7.91 1.12 11.99
CA PRO A 37 7.33 2.36 12.51
C PRO A 37 8.17 2.96 13.65
N GLY A 38 8.51 4.25 13.54
CA GLY A 38 9.36 4.95 14.50
C GLY A 38 10.87 4.76 14.30
N GLU A 39 11.29 3.88 13.37
CA GLU A 39 12.70 3.70 13.05
C GLU A 39 13.31 4.98 12.48
N LYS A 40 14.53 5.30 12.93
CA LYS A 40 15.26 6.48 12.47
C LYS A 40 16.01 6.16 11.18
N LEU A 41 15.82 7.00 10.17
CA LEU A 41 16.54 6.92 8.90
C LEU A 41 17.60 8.03 8.82
N ASN A 42 18.79 7.66 8.36
CA ASN A 42 19.92 8.57 8.21
C ASN A 42 20.24 8.78 6.72
N GLU A 43 20.22 10.05 6.28
CA GLU A 43 20.56 10.43 4.90
C GLU A 43 21.94 9.91 4.47
N VAL A 44 22.93 9.98 5.38
CA VAL A 44 24.33 9.61 5.08
C VAL A 44 24.43 8.11 4.87
N ASP A 45 23.86 7.33 5.78
CA ASP A 45 23.94 5.86 5.73
C ASP A 45 23.24 5.32 4.48
N ILE A 46 22.09 5.90 4.11
CA ILE A 46 21.38 5.52 2.89
C ILE A 46 22.15 5.95 1.64
N ALA A 47 22.70 7.17 1.61
CA ALA A 47 23.52 7.62 0.48
C ALA A 47 24.74 6.71 0.26
N THR A 48 25.41 6.31 1.34
CA THR A 48 26.53 5.37 1.31
C THR A 48 26.09 3.97 0.86
N LYS A 49 25.00 3.43 1.42
CA LYS A 49 24.45 2.10 1.05
C LYS A 49 24.11 2.02 -0.45
N LEU A 50 23.60 3.11 -1.01
CA LEU A 50 23.18 3.19 -2.41
C LEU A 50 24.27 3.70 -3.35
N ASN A 51 25.44 4.07 -2.83
CA ASN A 51 26.53 4.69 -3.59
C ASN A 51 26.07 5.92 -4.42
N VAL A 52 25.28 6.80 -3.79
CA VAL A 52 24.81 8.06 -4.38
C VAL A 52 25.23 9.26 -3.53
N SER A 53 25.10 10.47 -4.08
CA SER A 53 25.27 11.69 -3.29
C SER A 53 24.08 11.88 -2.33
N ARG A 54 24.24 12.77 -1.34
CA ARG A 54 23.19 13.06 -0.35
C ARG A 54 21.99 13.83 -0.92
N GLY A 55 22.15 14.50 -2.06
CA GLY A 55 21.09 15.33 -2.66
C GLY A 55 19.82 14.55 -3.00
N PRO A 56 19.91 13.49 -3.84
CA PRO A 56 18.78 12.63 -4.17
C PRO A 56 18.10 11.99 -2.96
N VAL A 57 18.88 11.59 -1.94
CA VAL A 57 18.33 11.00 -0.70
C VAL A 57 17.51 12.03 0.08
N ARG A 58 17.99 13.28 0.17
CA ARG A 58 17.26 14.37 0.83
C ARG A 58 15.96 14.72 0.12
N GLU A 59 15.98 14.72 -1.21
CA GLU A 59 14.76 14.95 -2.01
C GLU A 59 13.75 13.81 -1.81
N ALA A 60 14.20 12.55 -1.83
CA ALA A 60 13.37 11.40 -1.54
C ALA A 60 12.77 11.48 -0.12
N PHE A 61 13.56 11.86 0.89
CA PHE A 61 13.06 12.04 2.26
C PHE A 61 11.96 13.10 2.35
N ARG A 62 12.14 14.25 1.68
CA ARG A 62 11.11 15.30 1.62
C ARG A 62 9.83 14.82 0.94
N ALA A 63 9.96 14.08 -0.16
CA ALA A 63 8.80 13.51 -0.85
C ALA A 63 8.05 12.49 0.02
N LEU A 64 8.78 11.62 0.73
CA LEU A 64 8.19 10.64 1.64
C LEU A 64 7.57 11.28 2.89
N GLU A 65 8.13 12.39 3.37
CA GLU A 65 7.51 13.21 4.42
C GLU A 65 6.20 13.83 3.94
N GLN A 66 6.18 14.40 2.72
CA GLN A 66 4.95 14.91 2.10
C GLN A 66 3.90 13.83 1.83
N ALA A 67 4.35 12.60 1.54
CA ALA A 67 3.49 11.44 1.40
C ALA A 67 2.99 10.89 2.74
N GLY A 68 3.50 11.41 3.87
CA GLY A 68 3.11 10.99 5.22
C GLY A 68 3.70 9.65 5.66
N LEU A 69 4.79 9.20 5.03
CA LEU A 69 5.51 7.96 5.40
C LEU A 69 6.68 8.22 6.34
N LEU A 70 7.28 9.41 6.25
CA LEU A 70 8.34 9.87 7.14
C LEU A 70 7.89 11.09 7.94
N ARG A 71 8.59 11.35 9.03
CA ARG A 71 8.48 12.58 9.82
C ARG A 71 9.87 13.11 10.10
N ASN A 72 10.11 14.40 9.81
CA ASN A 72 11.33 15.07 10.22
C ASN A 72 11.09 15.85 11.52
N GLU A 73 11.84 15.50 12.56
CA GLU A 73 11.79 16.19 13.86
C GLU A 73 13.05 17.01 14.07
N LYS A 74 12.88 18.30 14.39
CA LYS A 74 13.98 19.22 14.69
C LYS A 74 14.89 18.59 15.75
N ASN A 75 16.20 18.54 15.45
CA ASN A 75 17.24 17.94 16.30
C ASN A 75 17.14 16.41 16.54
N ARG A 76 16.15 15.72 15.97
CA ARG A 76 15.97 14.26 16.14
C ARG A 76 16.16 13.49 14.83
N GLY A 77 16.04 14.18 13.69
CA GLY A 77 16.26 13.62 12.36
C GLY A 77 14.97 13.08 11.76
N VAL A 78 15.11 12.19 10.78
CA VAL A 78 13.98 11.61 10.05
C VAL A 78 13.64 10.23 10.60
N THR A 79 12.36 9.98 10.84
CA THR A 79 11.85 8.69 11.31
C THR A 79 10.71 8.20 10.45
N VAL A 80 10.55 6.88 10.33
CA VAL A 80 9.33 6.27 9.78
C VAL A 80 8.15 6.67 10.66
N ARG A 81 7.07 7.14 10.03
CA ARG A 81 5.92 7.65 10.75
C ARG A 81 5.18 6.54 11.48
N VAL A 82 4.83 6.79 12.73
CA VAL A 82 3.83 5.99 13.46
C VAL A 82 2.49 6.67 13.25
N VAL A 83 1.56 6.00 12.57
CA VAL A 83 0.21 6.53 12.34
C VAL A 83 -0.66 6.19 13.55
N PRO A 84 -1.16 7.18 14.30
CA PRO A 84 -2.03 6.94 15.44
C PRO A 84 -3.36 6.29 15.00
N LEU A 85 -3.95 5.46 15.87
CA LEU A 85 -5.25 4.83 15.64
C LEU A 85 -6.31 5.83 15.17
N ARG A 86 -6.44 6.97 15.88
CA ARG A 86 -7.41 8.03 15.54
C ARG A 86 -7.22 8.56 14.12
N GLU A 87 -5.98 8.79 13.71
CA GLU A 87 -5.70 9.26 12.35
C GLU A 87 -6.05 8.18 11.32
N ALA A 88 -5.76 6.91 11.63
CA ALA A 88 -6.17 5.81 10.76
C ALA A 88 -7.70 5.74 10.61
N GLU A 89 -8.46 5.93 11.69
CA GLU A 89 -9.92 6.03 11.67
C GLU A 89 -10.42 7.16 10.76
N GLU A 90 -9.87 8.36 10.92
CA GLU A 90 -10.18 9.53 10.07
C GLU A 90 -9.90 9.26 8.59
N ILE A 91 -8.80 8.57 8.26
CA ILE A 91 -8.50 8.14 6.88
C ILE A 91 -9.52 7.11 6.39
N TYR A 92 -9.93 6.14 7.22
CA TYR A 92 -10.94 5.15 6.85
C TYR A 92 -12.31 5.77 6.58
N GLU A 93 -12.70 6.81 7.32
CA GLU A 93 -13.95 7.56 7.08
C GLU A 93 -13.96 8.23 5.71
N VAL A 94 -12.89 8.97 5.37
CA VAL A 94 -12.76 9.60 4.04
C VAL A 94 -12.71 8.53 2.96
N ARG A 95 -11.95 7.45 3.18
CA ARG A 95 -11.83 6.34 2.25
C ARG A 95 -13.20 5.70 1.96
N ALA A 96 -14.04 5.50 2.96
CA ALA A 96 -15.38 4.95 2.77
C ALA A 96 -16.22 5.79 1.80
N MET A 97 -16.20 7.12 1.94
CA MET A 97 -16.93 8.02 1.03
C MET A 97 -16.41 7.91 -0.41
N LEU A 98 -15.09 7.81 -0.59
CA LEU A 98 -14.46 7.69 -1.91
C LEU A 98 -14.74 6.32 -2.54
N ASP A 99 -14.51 5.23 -1.81
CA ASP A 99 -14.68 3.87 -2.31
C ASP A 99 -16.16 3.55 -2.63
N GLU A 100 -17.11 4.05 -1.83
CA GLU A 100 -18.54 3.96 -2.17
C GLU A 100 -18.87 4.69 -3.47
N SER A 101 -18.30 5.89 -3.69
CA SER A 101 -18.48 6.66 -4.92
C SER A 101 -17.87 5.95 -6.14
N VAL A 102 -16.71 5.30 -5.95
CA VAL A 102 -16.03 4.47 -6.95
C VAL A 102 -16.88 3.26 -7.32
N ALA A 103 -17.35 2.50 -6.32
CA ALA A 103 -18.19 1.33 -6.53
C ALA A 103 -19.46 1.69 -7.31
N ARG A 104 -20.09 2.81 -6.93
CA ARG A 104 -21.26 3.36 -7.60
C ARG A 104 -20.99 3.69 -9.07
N ALA A 105 -19.88 4.37 -9.34
CA ALA A 105 -19.50 4.76 -10.69
C ALA A 105 -19.16 3.55 -11.56
N LEU A 106 -18.44 2.57 -11.02
CA LEU A 106 -18.07 1.35 -11.74
C LEU A 106 -19.29 0.47 -12.01
N ALA A 107 -20.20 0.28 -11.05
CA ALA A 107 -21.40 -0.52 -11.29
C ALA A 107 -22.23 0.01 -12.49
N LYS A 108 -22.27 1.35 -12.68
CA LYS A 108 -22.99 1.94 -13.82
C LYS A 108 -22.33 1.72 -15.18
N ARG A 109 -21.00 1.67 -15.23
CA ARG A 109 -20.25 1.84 -16.49
C ARG A 109 -18.86 1.21 -16.50
N ILE A 110 -18.66 0.11 -15.79
CA ILE A 110 -17.37 -0.56 -15.76
C ILE A 110 -16.98 -1.03 -17.16
N ALA A 111 -15.77 -0.67 -17.59
CA ALA A 111 -15.23 -1.16 -18.85
C ALA A 111 -14.94 -2.66 -18.76
N PRO A 112 -15.16 -3.46 -19.83
CA PRO A 112 -14.87 -4.89 -19.83
C PRO A 112 -13.41 -5.22 -19.45
N ASP A 113 -12.46 -4.39 -19.89
CA ASP A 113 -11.04 -4.55 -19.56
C ASP A 113 -10.76 -4.32 -18.07
N THR A 114 -11.35 -3.28 -17.47
CA THR A 114 -11.26 -3.04 -16.02
C THR A 114 -11.83 -4.24 -15.25
N LEU A 115 -12.99 -4.75 -15.65
CA LEU A 115 -13.60 -5.92 -14.99
C LEU A 115 -12.70 -7.16 -15.12
N LYS A 116 -12.07 -7.37 -16.28
CA LYS A 116 -11.12 -8.46 -16.51
C LYS A 116 -9.88 -8.33 -15.62
N VAL A 117 -9.31 -7.13 -15.51
CA VAL A 117 -8.18 -6.84 -14.62
C VAL A 117 -8.54 -7.15 -13.17
N LEU A 118 -9.67 -6.65 -12.68
CA LEU A 118 -10.12 -6.91 -11.31
C LEU A 118 -10.28 -8.41 -11.04
N LYS A 119 -10.93 -9.16 -11.96
CA LYS A 119 -11.05 -10.63 -11.84
C LYS A 119 -9.70 -11.34 -11.75
N GLY A 120 -8.71 -10.91 -12.54
CA GLY A 120 -7.34 -11.47 -12.48
C GLY A 120 -6.63 -11.19 -11.16
N ILE A 121 -6.81 -9.98 -10.60
CA ILE A 121 -6.27 -9.63 -9.28
C ILE A 121 -6.92 -10.51 -8.20
N ILE A 122 -8.24 -10.71 -8.22
CA ILE A 122 -8.94 -11.60 -7.27
C ILE A 122 -8.38 -13.03 -7.30
N GLN A 123 -8.14 -13.59 -8.48
CA GLN A 123 -7.56 -14.93 -8.60
C GLN A 123 -6.17 -15.00 -7.94
N SER A 124 -5.36 -13.97 -8.15
CA SER A 124 -4.04 -13.85 -7.51
C SER A 124 -4.15 -13.68 -5.99
N MET A 125 -5.12 -12.90 -5.51
CA MET A 125 -5.39 -12.71 -4.07
C MET A 125 -5.80 -14.02 -3.41
N LYS A 126 -6.66 -14.81 -4.05
CA LYS A 126 -7.05 -16.14 -3.57
C LYS A 126 -5.87 -17.11 -3.48
N ALA A 127 -4.98 -17.08 -4.47
CA ALA A 127 -3.76 -17.88 -4.45
C ALA A 127 -2.83 -17.48 -3.29
N ALA A 128 -2.60 -16.18 -3.10
CA ALA A 128 -1.80 -15.66 -1.99
C ALA A 128 -2.42 -16.00 -0.62
N ALA A 129 -3.75 -15.86 -0.49
CA ALA A 129 -4.47 -16.24 0.73
C ALA A 129 -4.32 -17.73 1.05
N LYS A 130 -4.46 -18.62 0.05
CA LYS A 130 -4.27 -20.07 0.22
C LYS A 130 -2.84 -20.43 0.63
N ALA A 131 -1.85 -19.67 0.16
CA ALA A 131 -0.44 -19.85 0.51
C ALA A 131 -0.05 -19.16 1.83
N HIS A 132 -0.98 -18.45 2.48
CA HIS A 132 -0.70 -17.56 3.63
C HIS A 132 0.42 -16.53 3.36
N ASP A 133 0.54 -16.06 2.11
CA ASP A 133 1.51 -15.03 1.72
C ASP A 133 0.91 -13.64 1.97
N VAL A 134 1.07 -13.16 3.21
CA VAL A 134 0.52 -11.87 3.69
C VAL A 134 1.07 -10.68 2.90
N THR A 135 2.37 -10.70 2.60
CA THR A 135 3.03 -9.62 1.84
C THR A 135 2.43 -9.53 0.45
N ARG A 136 2.40 -10.65 -0.29
CA ARG A 136 1.84 -10.66 -1.65
C ARG A 136 0.36 -10.32 -1.66
N TYR A 137 -0.39 -10.80 -0.69
CA TYR A 137 -1.81 -10.46 -0.56
C TYR A 137 -2.01 -8.96 -0.36
N THR A 138 -1.22 -8.33 0.52
CA THR A 138 -1.33 -6.90 0.82
C THR A 138 -1.01 -6.05 -0.41
N GLU A 139 0.01 -6.40 -1.18
CA GLU A 139 0.31 -5.77 -2.47
C GLU A 139 -0.88 -5.87 -3.44
N LEU A 140 -1.44 -7.07 -3.61
CA LEU A 140 -2.56 -7.32 -4.50
C LEU A 140 -3.84 -6.60 -4.05
N ASN A 141 -4.06 -6.51 -2.73
CA ASN A 141 -5.15 -5.74 -2.16
C ASN A 141 -5.04 -4.25 -2.51
N VAL A 142 -3.84 -3.65 -2.37
CA VAL A 142 -3.62 -2.26 -2.80
C VAL A 142 -3.86 -2.11 -4.30
N GLN A 143 -3.36 -3.03 -5.14
CA GLN A 143 -3.57 -3.03 -6.59
C GLN A 143 -5.05 -3.16 -6.97
N PHE A 144 -5.82 -3.98 -6.24
CA PHE A 144 -7.25 -4.16 -6.46
C PHE A 144 -8.00 -2.83 -6.32
N HIS A 145 -7.83 -2.18 -5.17
CA HIS A 145 -8.51 -0.91 -4.90
C HIS A 145 -8.01 0.21 -5.82
N ASP A 146 -6.72 0.25 -6.13
CA ASP A 146 -6.16 1.21 -7.10
C ASP A 146 -6.78 1.03 -8.50
N ALA A 147 -6.92 -0.22 -8.96
CA ALA A 147 -7.53 -0.53 -10.25
C ALA A 147 -9.00 -0.12 -10.32
N MET A 148 -9.75 -0.24 -9.21
CA MET A 148 -11.12 0.29 -9.13
C MET A 148 -11.13 1.80 -9.32
N VAL A 149 -10.30 2.53 -8.57
CA VAL A 149 -10.25 3.99 -8.60
C VAL A 149 -9.80 4.50 -9.98
N VAL A 150 -8.74 3.91 -10.55
CA VAL A 150 -8.26 4.19 -11.91
C VAL A 150 -9.35 3.91 -12.94
N GLY A 151 -10.12 2.83 -12.76
CA GLY A 151 -11.23 2.44 -13.62
C GLY A 151 -12.36 3.48 -13.72
N VAL A 152 -12.47 4.40 -12.77
CA VAL A 152 -13.41 5.54 -12.82
C VAL A 152 -12.97 6.60 -13.84
N GLY A 153 -11.67 6.70 -14.12
CA GLY A 153 -11.09 7.66 -15.06
C GLY A 153 -10.97 9.09 -14.52
N ASN A 154 -11.07 9.30 -13.20
CA ASN A 154 -10.91 10.61 -12.57
C ASN A 154 -9.53 10.72 -11.89
N THR A 155 -8.61 11.48 -12.49
CA THR A 155 -7.23 11.62 -12.01
C THR A 155 -7.13 12.25 -10.62
N HIS A 156 -7.93 13.27 -10.32
CA HIS A 156 -7.94 13.91 -9.00
C HIS A 156 -8.42 12.97 -7.89
N LEU A 157 -9.41 12.12 -8.19
CA LEU A 157 -9.85 11.07 -7.29
C LEU A 157 -8.73 10.07 -7.04
N THR A 158 -8.08 9.58 -8.10
CA THR A 158 -6.94 8.65 -8.01
C THR A 158 -5.81 9.20 -7.16
N ASP A 159 -5.39 10.44 -7.40
CA ASP A 159 -4.28 11.04 -6.65
C ASP A 159 -4.62 11.26 -5.18
N THR A 160 -5.86 11.68 -4.90
CA THR A 160 -6.34 11.85 -3.52
C THR A 160 -6.40 10.51 -2.80
N TYR A 161 -6.96 9.48 -3.44
CA TYR A 161 -7.07 8.14 -2.88
C TYR A 161 -5.69 7.54 -2.57
N ARG A 162 -4.76 7.60 -3.53
CA ARG A 162 -3.39 7.09 -3.35
C ARG A 162 -2.67 7.79 -2.20
N ARG A 163 -2.84 9.11 -2.05
CA ARG A 163 -2.22 9.89 -0.96
C ARG A 163 -2.71 9.45 0.42
N LEU A 164 -4.00 9.16 0.54
CA LEU A 164 -4.62 8.69 1.79
C LEU A 164 -4.19 7.25 2.11
N VAL A 165 -4.28 6.35 1.13
CA VAL A 165 -4.02 4.92 1.33
C VAL A 165 -2.56 4.61 1.64
N ARG A 166 -1.59 5.35 1.07
CA ARG A 166 -0.16 5.18 1.37
C ARG A 166 0.14 5.23 2.86
N GLN A 167 -0.51 6.15 3.58
CA GLN A 167 -0.30 6.33 5.02
C GLN A 167 -0.76 5.10 5.83
N LEU A 168 -1.66 4.28 5.29
CA LEU A 168 -2.19 3.10 5.95
C LEU A 168 -1.41 1.81 5.63
N GLY A 169 -0.40 1.84 4.76
CA GLY A 169 0.27 0.63 4.23
C GLY A 169 0.74 -0.32 5.34
N LEU A 170 1.59 0.18 6.23
CA LEU A 170 2.14 -0.59 7.36
C LEU A 170 1.04 -1.09 8.32
N LEU A 171 0.04 -0.26 8.61
CA LEU A 171 -1.07 -0.64 9.50
C LEU A 171 -1.95 -1.74 8.90
N ARG A 172 -2.16 -1.74 7.58
CA ARG A 172 -2.99 -2.75 6.90
C ARG A 172 -2.32 -4.12 6.89
N GLN A 173 -1.02 -4.18 6.62
CA GLN A 173 -0.29 -5.44 6.64
C GLN A 173 -0.35 -6.07 8.04
N ALA A 174 -0.03 -5.29 9.07
CA ALA A 174 -0.07 -5.74 10.46
C ALA A 174 -1.49 -6.15 10.91
N ALA A 175 -2.54 -5.44 10.47
CA ALA A 175 -3.92 -5.78 10.81
C ALA A 175 -4.43 -7.06 10.13
N ILE A 176 -3.93 -7.38 8.93
CA ILE A 176 -4.22 -8.66 8.26
C ILE A 176 -3.45 -9.79 8.93
N GLU A 177 -2.19 -9.58 9.28
CA GLU A 177 -1.34 -10.60 9.91
C GLU A 177 -1.84 -11.01 11.31
N ALA A 178 -2.50 -10.10 12.03
CA ALA A 178 -3.01 -10.34 13.37
C ALA A 178 -4.26 -11.25 13.44
N GLU A 179 -4.88 -11.62 12.32
CA GLU A 179 -6.12 -12.39 12.28
C GLU A 179 -6.04 -13.54 11.26
N GLU A 180 -6.10 -14.78 11.74
CA GLU A 180 -5.83 -16.00 10.99
C GLU A 180 -6.64 -16.12 9.69
N ASP A 181 -7.94 -15.84 9.75
CA ASP A 181 -8.85 -15.95 8.61
C ASP A 181 -8.97 -14.65 7.77
N ALA A 182 -8.23 -13.58 8.11
CA ALA A 182 -8.42 -12.28 7.48
C ALA A 182 -8.19 -12.31 5.96
N LEU A 183 -7.20 -13.08 5.50
CA LEU A 183 -6.86 -13.22 4.08
C LEU A 183 -8.01 -13.83 3.27
N SER A 184 -8.58 -14.93 3.78
CA SER A 184 -9.63 -15.70 3.08
C SER A 184 -10.96 -14.94 3.08
N VAL A 185 -11.34 -14.34 4.21
CA VAL A 185 -12.53 -13.50 4.36
C VAL A 185 -12.44 -12.29 3.43
N SER A 186 -11.34 -11.54 3.49
CA SER A 186 -11.13 -10.38 2.64
C SER A 186 -11.11 -10.76 1.15
N ALA A 187 -10.52 -11.90 0.76
CA ALA A 187 -10.55 -12.35 -0.64
C ALA A 187 -11.98 -12.63 -1.14
N SER A 188 -12.82 -13.20 -0.28
CA SER A 188 -14.24 -13.43 -0.60
C SER A 188 -15.03 -12.13 -0.73
N GLU A 189 -14.78 -11.14 0.13
CA GLU A 189 -15.41 -9.82 0.04
C GLU A 189 -15.10 -9.14 -1.28
N HIS A 190 -13.82 -9.10 -1.67
CA HIS A 190 -13.39 -8.52 -2.94
C HIS A 190 -14.02 -9.24 -4.15
N GLU A 191 -14.15 -10.57 -4.11
CA GLU A 191 -14.85 -11.31 -5.17
C GLU A 191 -16.33 -10.90 -5.28
N LYS A 192 -17.04 -10.80 -4.16
CA LYS A 192 -18.45 -10.38 -4.13
C LYS A 192 -18.61 -8.97 -4.71
N ILE A 193 -17.69 -8.05 -4.39
CA ILE A 193 -17.67 -6.70 -4.95
C ILE A 193 -17.55 -6.77 -6.48
N VAL A 194 -16.56 -7.49 -7.01
CA VAL A 194 -16.36 -7.62 -8.47
C VAL A 194 -17.56 -8.23 -9.18
N GLN A 195 -18.22 -9.22 -8.55
CA GLN A 195 -19.45 -9.80 -9.07
C GLN A 195 -20.58 -8.78 -9.14
N ALA A 196 -20.80 -7.99 -8.09
CA ALA A 196 -21.82 -6.94 -8.07
C ALA A 196 -21.55 -5.86 -9.14
N LEU A 197 -20.28 -5.43 -9.28
CA LEU A 197 -19.86 -4.51 -10.33
C LEU A 197 -20.14 -5.07 -11.73
N GLY A 198 -19.82 -6.35 -11.96
CA GLY A 198 -20.04 -7.00 -13.26
C GLY A 198 -21.51 -7.18 -13.64
N HIS A 199 -22.41 -7.26 -12.66
CA HIS A 199 -23.86 -7.30 -12.89
C HIS A 199 -24.51 -5.91 -12.96
N GLY A 200 -23.74 -4.84 -12.73
CA GLY A 200 -24.25 -3.48 -12.67
C GLY A 200 -25.14 -3.18 -11.46
N ASP A 201 -25.03 -3.97 -10.39
CA ASP A 201 -25.82 -3.81 -9.17
C ASP A 201 -25.19 -2.74 -8.26
N GLU A 202 -25.58 -1.49 -8.49
CA GLU A 202 -25.05 -0.31 -7.80
C GLU A 202 -25.23 -0.37 -6.29
N GLU A 203 -26.43 -0.67 -5.81
CA GLU A 203 -26.74 -0.69 -4.38
C GLU A 203 -25.95 -1.79 -3.67
N LYS A 204 -25.90 -2.98 -4.26
CA LYS A 204 -25.14 -4.09 -3.70
C LYS A 204 -23.64 -3.85 -3.71
N ALA A 205 -23.08 -3.27 -4.80
CA ALA A 205 -21.66 -2.96 -4.87
C ALA A 205 -21.25 -1.96 -3.77
N VAL A 206 -22.05 -0.91 -3.55
CA VAL A 206 -21.82 0.08 -2.50
C VAL A 206 -21.92 -0.56 -1.11
N ALA A 207 -22.94 -1.37 -0.86
CA ALA A 207 -23.12 -2.06 0.43
C ALA A 207 -21.94 -2.98 0.76
N LEU A 208 -21.49 -3.79 -0.21
CA LEU A 208 -20.36 -4.70 -0.04
C LEU A 208 -19.03 -3.98 0.20
N VAL A 209 -18.80 -2.85 -0.48
CA VAL A 209 -17.61 -2.03 -0.24
C VAL A 209 -17.63 -1.42 1.16
N ARG A 210 -18.77 -0.90 1.60
CA ARG A 210 -18.93 -0.36 2.96
C ARG A 210 -18.64 -1.42 4.02
N GLU A 211 -19.21 -2.62 3.86
CA GLU A 211 -18.99 -3.76 4.74
C GLU A 211 -17.50 -4.16 4.77
N HIS A 212 -16.87 -4.30 3.60
CA HIS A 212 -15.44 -4.61 3.48
C HIS A 212 -14.54 -3.62 4.23
N LEU A 213 -14.82 -2.31 4.09
CA LEU A 213 -14.07 -1.27 4.79
C LEU A 213 -14.31 -1.29 6.31
N ALA A 214 -15.54 -1.55 6.74
CA ALA A 214 -15.87 -1.71 8.15
C ALA A 214 -15.13 -2.90 8.78
N HIS A 215 -15.05 -4.03 8.07
CA HIS A 215 -14.26 -5.19 8.52
C HIS A 215 -12.77 -4.87 8.59
N GLY A 216 -12.23 -4.16 7.59
CA GLY A 216 -10.83 -3.69 7.60
C GLY A 216 -10.54 -2.77 8.79
N LEU A 217 -11.45 -1.83 9.09
CA LEU A 217 -11.33 -0.93 10.22
C LEU A 217 -11.40 -1.68 11.56
N ALA A 218 -12.31 -2.65 11.68
CA ALA A 218 -12.45 -3.47 12.88
C ALA A 218 -11.19 -4.31 13.16
N ARG A 219 -10.58 -4.89 12.12
CA ARG A 219 -9.27 -5.57 12.22
C ARG A 219 -8.19 -4.63 12.75
N MET A 220 -8.10 -3.43 12.18
CA MET A 220 -7.10 -2.44 12.58
C MET A 220 -7.27 -1.99 14.05
N ARG A 221 -8.52 -1.78 14.50
CA ARG A 221 -8.84 -1.48 15.91
C ARG A 221 -8.42 -2.61 16.85
N ARG A 222 -8.70 -3.87 16.50
CA ARG A 222 -8.30 -5.05 17.30
C ARG A 222 -6.78 -5.15 17.43
N MET A 223 -6.06 -5.04 16.32
CA MET A 223 -4.60 -5.05 16.30
C MET A 223 -4.02 -3.93 17.19
N HIS A 224 -4.54 -2.70 17.12
CA HIS A 224 -4.11 -1.62 18.02
C HIS A 224 -4.41 -1.91 19.50
N GLY A 225 -5.58 -2.48 19.80
CA GLY A 225 -5.97 -2.83 21.18
C GLY A 225 -5.13 -3.96 21.79
N GLN A 226 -4.56 -4.84 20.96
CA GLN A 226 -3.64 -5.91 21.37
C GLN A 226 -2.18 -5.43 21.52
N GLY A 227 -1.91 -4.16 21.18
CA GLY A 227 -0.56 -3.60 21.05
C GLY A 227 -0.03 -3.79 19.63
N LEU A 228 0.66 -2.78 19.08
CA LEU A 228 1.30 -2.87 17.77
C LEU A 228 2.21 -4.11 17.76
N PRO A 229 2.00 -5.09 16.86
CA PRO A 229 2.91 -6.22 16.75
C PRO A 229 4.32 -5.68 16.48
N ALA A 230 5.32 -6.32 17.07
CA ALA A 230 6.72 -6.01 16.79
C ALA A 230 7.03 -6.42 15.34
N VAL A 231 6.69 -5.55 14.39
CA VAL A 231 7.07 -5.71 12.98
C VAL A 231 8.59 -5.55 12.91
N GLY A 232 9.30 -6.60 12.48
CA GLY A 232 10.74 -6.55 12.22
C GLY A 232 11.65 -7.23 13.26
N LYS A 233 11.61 -8.57 13.33
CA LYS A 233 12.79 -9.37 13.72
C LYS A 233 13.17 -10.48 12.75
N ALA A 234 12.40 -10.71 11.68
CA ALA A 234 12.70 -11.74 10.69
C ALA A 234 13.45 -11.13 9.48
N ALA A 235 14.76 -10.94 9.59
CA ALA A 235 15.72 -10.89 8.46
C ALA A 235 17.18 -10.55 8.85
N ARG A 236 17.55 -10.45 10.14
CA ARG A 236 18.98 -10.50 10.51
C ARG A 236 19.45 -11.95 10.58
N GLY A 237 19.45 -12.60 9.42
CA GLY A 237 20.20 -13.82 9.20
C GLY A 237 21.68 -13.54 9.48
N LYS A 238 22.26 -14.37 10.35
CA LYS A 238 23.69 -14.40 10.66
C LYS A 238 24.52 -14.33 9.37
N VAL A 239 25.24 -13.24 9.18
CA VAL A 239 26.53 -13.29 8.47
C VAL A 239 27.58 -13.37 9.58
N GLY A 240 27.83 -14.60 10.02
CA GLY A 240 29.01 -14.96 10.81
C GLY A 240 29.88 -15.85 9.92
N GLY A 241 31.16 -15.50 9.83
CA GLY A 241 32.17 -16.17 9.02
C GLY A 241 33.21 -15.18 8.55
#